data_AF-A0AA36EFU3-F1
#
_entry.id   AF-A0AA36EFU3-F1
#
_cell.length_a   1.000
_cell.length_b   1.000
_cell.length_c   1.000
_cell.angle_alpha   90.00
_cell.angle_beta   90.00
_cell.angle_gamma   90.00
#
_symmetry.space_group_name_H-M   'P 1'
#
loop_
_entity.id
_entity.type
_entity.pdbx_description
1 polymer ?
#
loop_
_entity_poly.entity_id
_entity_poly.type
_entity_poly.pdbx_seq_one_letter_code
_entity_poly.pdbx_strand_id
1 'polypeptide(L)'
;MTPIKVLNGPIYDEVHQKINPWIYQITRVFKNKDHAEVEFTVGPIPVDDGVRKEIVTQITTTMKSNKTFYIDSNGRDFLQRIRDYREDWDLEVNQPIAGNYYPVNLGIYLKDETSELSLLVDRSVGGSNIIDGQLELVLHSQIGEGAKWRRSYGQEIYSPLLLAFTEQDEKTRTNFQVSTFSGMDSSYSLPDNVALLTLQELEDGKILLRLANLYENPKTVTNKKITYFFPGFTPNVKTGCTTGAQVVNPMVFNKRNQHPSV
;
A
#
# COMPACT_ATOMS: atom_id res chain seq x y z
N MET A 1 -18.46 -22.72 -21.23
CA MET A 1 -18.58 -21.52 -20.37
C MET A 1 -18.34 -21.95 -18.94
N THR A 2 -17.51 -21.21 -18.22
CA THR A 2 -17.29 -21.40 -16.79
C THR A 2 -18.59 -21.15 -16.02
N PRO A 3 -18.99 -21.99 -15.04
CA PRO A 3 -20.15 -21.71 -14.22
C PRO A 3 -19.98 -20.36 -13.51
N ILE A 4 -20.96 -19.48 -13.66
CA ILE A 4 -21.02 -18.19 -12.98
C ILE A 4 -22.19 -18.23 -12.00
N LYS A 5 -21.94 -17.81 -10.76
CA LYS A 5 -22.99 -17.59 -9.77
C LYS A 5 -23.04 -16.10 -9.44
N VAL A 6 -24.20 -15.49 -9.66
CA VAL A 6 -24.46 -14.08 -9.36
C VAL A 6 -25.28 -13.98 -8.09
N LEU A 7 -24.88 -13.11 -7.17
CA LEU A 7 -25.55 -12.84 -5.92
C LEU A 7 -25.79 -11.33 -5.82
N ASN A 8 -27.04 -10.93 -5.61
CA ASN A 8 -27.41 -9.53 -5.45
C ASN A 8 -27.75 -9.28 -3.99
N GLY A 9 -27.20 -8.20 -3.43
CA GLY A 9 -27.35 -7.87 -2.02
C GLY A 9 -27.65 -6.38 -1.80
N PRO A 10 -28.14 -6.02 -0.60
CA PRO A 10 -28.41 -4.62 -0.27
C PRO A 10 -27.13 -3.77 -0.16
N ILE A 11 -25.96 -4.40 0.05
CA ILE A 11 -24.67 -3.72 0.28
C ILE A 11 -23.74 -3.82 -0.94
N TYR A 12 -23.75 -4.96 -1.63
CA TYR A 12 -22.96 -5.21 -2.82
C TYR A 12 -23.63 -6.28 -3.68
N ASP A 13 -23.29 -6.29 -4.95
CA ASP A 13 -23.53 -7.43 -5.84
C ASP A 13 -22.20 -8.15 -6.06
N GLU A 14 -22.22 -9.48 -6.15
CA GLU A 14 -21.01 -10.26 -6.40
C GLU A 14 -21.20 -11.36 -7.44
N VAL A 15 -20.12 -11.62 -8.17
CA VAL A 15 -20.04 -12.62 -9.24
C VAL A 15 -18.94 -13.61 -8.90
N HIS A 16 -19.31 -14.87 -8.71
CA HIS A 16 -18.41 -15.97 -8.41
C HIS A 16 -18.10 -16.72 -9.70
N GLN A 17 -16.81 -16.88 -10.00
CA GLN A 17 -16.33 -17.53 -11.23
C GLN A 17 -15.29 -18.60 -10.88
N LYS A 18 -15.58 -19.85 -11.20
CA LYS A 18 -14.62 -20.96 -11.09
C LYS A 18 -13.82 -21.12 -12.39
N ILE A 19 -12.79 -20.30 -12.59
CA ILE A 19 -12.03 -20.26 -13.85
C ILE A 19 -11.53 -21.65 -14.25
N ASN A 20 -10.94 -22.39 -13.30
CA ASN A 20 -10.54 -23.78 -13.46
C ASN A 20 -10.57 -24.50 -12.08
N PRO A 21 -10.15 -25.77 -11.94
CA PRO A 21 -10.21 -26.49 -10.66
C PRO A 21 -9.48 -25.82 -9.47
N TRP A 22 -8.48 -24.97 -9.73
CA TRP A 22 -7.57 -24.38 -8.74
C TRP A 22 -7.44 -22.85 -8.86
N ILE A 23 -8.27 -22.20 -9.69
CA ILE A 23 -8.38 -20.74 -9.80
C ILE A 23 -9.84 -20.35 -9.66
N TYR A 24 -10.12 -19.54 -8.64
CA TYR A 24 -11.42 -18.96 -8.36
C TYR A 24 -11.28 -17.43 -8.31
N GLN A 25 -12.28 -16.75 -8.85
CA GLN A 25 -12.38 -15.30 -8.84
C GLN A 25 -13.73 -14.89 -8.26
N ILE A 26 -13.73 -13.89 -7.39
CA ILE A 26 -14.93 -13.21 -6.93
C ILE A 26 -14.80 -11.74 -7.27
N THR A 27 -15.74 -11.21 -8.03
CA THR A 27 -15.83 -9.77 -8.32
C THR A 27 -16.97 -9.19 -7.52
N ARG A 28 -16.70 -8.18 -6.69
CA ARG A 28 -17.70 -7.48 -5.87
C ARG A 28 -17.84 -6.04 -6.31
N VAL A 29 -19.07 -5.57 -6.44
CA VAL A 29 -19.41 -4.17 -6.71
C VAL A 29 -20.25 -3.66 -5.56
N PHE A 30 -19.64 -2.86 -4.70
CA PHE A 30 -20.30 -2.27 -3.54
C PHE A 30 -21.19 -1.09 -3.96
N LYS A 31 -22.36 -0.97 -3.34
CA LYS A 31 -23.21 0.21 -3.53
C LYS A 31 -22.46 1.44 -3.01
N ASN A 32 -22.54 2.56 -3.74
CA ASN A 32 -21.86 3.82 -3.44
C ASN A 32 -20.32 3.76 -3.44
N LYS A 33 -19.72 2.76 -4.09
CA LYS A 33 -18.29 2.74 -4.42
C LYS A 33 -18.11 2.90 -5.93
N ASP A 34 -17.04 3.58 -6.31
CA ASP A 34 -16.66 3.90 -7.70
C ASP A 34 -15.69 2.87 -8.31
N HIS A 35 -15.53 1.72 -7.67
CA HIS A 35 -14.64 0.65 -8.08
C HIS A 35 -15.24 -0.72 -7.81
N ALA A 36 -14.69 -1.73 -8.49
CA ALA A 36 -14.95 -3.13 -8.21
C ALA A 36 -13.77 -3.72 -7.45
N GLU A 37 -14.06 -4.59 -6.49
CA GLU A 37 -13.06 -5.41 -5.81
C GLU A 37 -12.98 -6.78 -6.49
N VAL A 38 -11.77 -7.22 -6.83
CA VAL A 38 -11.56 -8.52 -7.46
C VAL A 38 -10.65 -9.36 -6.57
N GLU A 39 -11.23 -10.40 -5.98
CA GLU A 39 -10.54 -11.34 -5.12
C GLU A 39 -10.16 -12.59 -5.93
N PHE A 40 -8.90 -13.02 -5.80
CA PHE A 40 -8.38 -14.22 -6.45
C PHE A 40 -8.00 -15.26 -5.42
N THR A 41 -8.49 -16.48 -5.60
CA THR A 41 -8.00 -17.67 -4.88
C THR A 41 -7.30 -18.58 -5.88
N VAL A 42 -5.98 -18.70 -5.74
CA VAL A 42 -5.13 -19.48 -6.64
C VAL A 42 -4.43 -20.58 -5.83
N GLY A 43 -4.72 -21.84 -6.15
CA GLY A 43 -3.99 -22.98 -5.62
C GLY A 43 -4.86 -24.21 -5.30
N PRO A 44 -4.23 -25.38 -5.12
CA PRO A 44 -2.81 -25.64 -5.36
C PRO A 44 -2.50 -25.62 -6.88
N ILE A 45 -1.39 -24.98 -7.27
CA ILE A 45 -0.96 -24.94 -8.68
C ILE A 45 -0.44 -26.33 -9.06
N PRO A 46 -0.98 -27.00 -10.09
CA PRO A 46 -0.50 -28.32 -10.51
C PRO A 46 0.98 -28.32 -10.87
N VAL A 47 1.71 -29.31 -10.37
CA VAL A 47 3.16 -29.49 -10.58
C VAL A 47 3.51 -30.80 -11.30
N ASP A 48 2.52 -31.70 -11.47
CA ASP A 48 2.75 -33.07 -11.94
C ASP A 48 3.26 -33.14 -13.39
N ASP A 49 3.06 -32.07 -14.15
CA ASP A 49 3.57 -31.93 -15.53
C ASP A 49 5.04 -31.48 -15.60
N GLY A 50 5.68 -31.23 -14.45
CA GLY A 50 7.06 -30.74 -14.38
C GLY A 50 7.27 -29.31 -14.90
N VAL A 51 6.19 -28.59 -15.23
CA VAL A 51 6.25 -27.23 -15.79
C VAL A 51 5.99 -26.21 -14.68
N ARG A 52 6.95 -25.29 -14.48
CA ARG A 52 6.76 -24.15 -13.59
C ARG A 52 5.76 -23.16 -14.17
N LYS A 53 4.83 -22.71 -13.32
CA LYS A 53 3.76 -21.81 -13.71
C LYS A 53 3.81 -20.53 -12.90
N GLU A 54 3.62 -19.42 -13.60
CA GLU A 54 3.39 -18.09 -13.07
C GLU A 54 2.02 -17.64 -13.55
N ILE A 55 1.17 -17.27 -12.60
CA ILE A 55 -0.25 -16.99 -12.83
C ILE A 55 -0.42 -15.48 -12.79
N VAL A 56 -0.92 -14.95 -13.90
CA VAL A 56 -1.17 -13.52 -14.08
C VAL A 56 -2.66 -13.29 -14.27
N THR A 57 -3.18 -12.21 -13.70
CA THR A 57 -4.45 -11.64 -14.14
C THR A 57 -4.16 -10.61 -15.22
N GLN A 58 -4.91 -10.66 -16.31
CA GLN A 58 -4.78 -9.73 -17.43
C GLN A 58 -6.10 -8.98 -17.59
N ILE A 59 -6.02 -7.65 -17.53
CA ILE A 59 -7.14 -6.74 -17.73
C ILE A 59 -6.91 -6.03 -19.06
N THR A 60 -7.70 -6.40 -20.06
CA THR A 60 -7.57 -5.90 -21.42
C THR A 60 -8.70 -4.92 -21.74
N THR A 61 -8.34 -3.78 -22.31
CA THR A 61 -9.24 -2.72 -22.77
C THR A 61 -8.90 -2.34 -24.21
N THR A 62 -9.70 -1.47 -24.81
CA THR A 62 -9.43 -0.89 -26.14
C THR A 62 -8.63 0.42 -26.07
N MET A 63 -8.12 0.79 -24.89
CA MET A 63 -7.41 2.05 -24.69
C MET A 63 -6.10 2.09 -25.47
N LYS A 64 -5.80 3.25 -26.05
CA LYS A 64 -4.57 3.47 -26.84
C LYS A 64 -3.48 4.04 -25.95
N SER A 65 -2.84 3.17 -25.18
CA SER A 65 -1.82 3.58 -24.21
C SER A 65 -0.45 3.93 -24.81
N ASN A 66 -0.22 3.63 -26.09
CA ASN A 66 1.02 3.94 -26.79
C ASN A 66 2.27 3.51 -26.01
N LYS A 67 2.30 2.21 -25.64
CA LYS A 67 3.36 1.57 -24.83
C LYS A 67 3.56 2.14 -23.43
N THR A 68 2.75 3.11 -23.00
CA THR A 68 2.98 3.88 -21.78
C THR A 68 2.02 3.45 -20.67
N PHE A 69 2.56 3.26 -19.47
CA PHE A 69 1.82 2.92 -18.27
C PHE A 69 2.53 3.52 -17.04
N TYR A 70 1.88 3.53 -15.90
CA TYR A 70 2.37 4.22 -14.71
C TYR A 70 2.34 3.29 -13.50
N ILE A 71 3.41 3.27 -12.72
CA ILE A 71 3.57 2.39 -11.56
C ILE A 71 4.12 3.19 -10.39
N ASP A 72 3.63 2.88 -9.19
CA ASP A 72 4.11 3.51 -7.96
C ASP A 72 5.59 3.23 -7.64
N SER A 73 6.21 4.17 -6.94
CA SER A 73 7.52 4.00 -6.30
C SER A 73 7.33 3.81 -4.81
N ASN A 74 7.36 2.56 -4.34
CA ASN A 74 7.17 2.19 -2.93
C ASN A 74 5.88 2.77 -2.32
N GLY A 75 4.79 2.76 -3.09
CA GLY A 75 3.48 3.24 -2.69
C GLY A 75 3.35 4.76 -2.60
N ARG A 76 4.20 5.50 -3.33
CA ARG A 76 4.19 6.98 -3.36
C ARG A 76 4.01 7.50 -4.78
N ASP A 77 5.06 8.08 -5.36
CA ASP A 77 5.02 8.75 -6.65
C ASP A 77 4.79 7.76 -7.78
N PHE A 78 4.06 8.15 -8.82
CA PHE A 78 3.82 7.31 -9.98
C PHE A 78 4.83 7.63 -11.08
N LEU A 79 5.64 6.64 -11.44
CA LEU A 79 6.65 6.76 -12.48
C LEU A 79 6.08 6.30 -13.82
N GLN A 80 6.30 7.09 -14.86
CA GLN A 80 6.00 6.70 -16.22
C GLN A 80 6.94 5.59 -16.68
N ARG A 81 6.38 4.51 -17.22
CA ARG A 81 7.09 3.39 -17.83
C ARG A 81 6.70 3.31 -19.30
N ILE A 82 7.69 3.09 -20.15
CA ILE A 82 7.50 2.84 -21.58
C ILE A 82 8.02 1.44 -21.86
N ARG A 83 7.16 0.58 -22.40
CA ARG A 83 7.52 -0.80 -22.79
C ARG A 83 8.68 -0.79 -23.78
N ASP A 84 9.67 -1.65 -23.53
CA ASP A 84 10.90 -1.82 -24.32
C ASP A 84 11.78 -0.56 -24.43
N TYR A 85 11.77 0.29 -23.41
CA TYR A 85 12.53 1.54 -23.40
C TYR A 85 13.27 1.76 -22.07
N ARG A 86 14.43 2.41 -22.15
CA ARG A 86 15.21 2.90 -21.00
C ARG A 86 15.67 4.31 -21.31
N GLU A 87 15.62 5.17 -20.30
CA GLU A 87 16.00 6.58 -20.43
C GLU A 87 17.52 6.76 -20.50
N ASP A 88 18.25 5.97 -19.70
CA ASP A 88 19.68 6.16 -19.48
C ASP A 88 20.58 5.47 -20.52
N TRP A 89 20.05 4.52 -21.32
CA TRP A 89 20.82 3.80 -22.34
C TRP A 89 19.95 3.19 -23.43
N ASP A 90 20.57 2.92 -24.59
CA ASP A 90 19.93 2.21 -25.70
C ASP A 90 19.72 0.73 -25.36
N LEU A 91 18.47 0.34 -25.15
CA LEU A 91 18.11 -1.02 -24.75
C LEU A 91 18.08 -1.98 -25.95
N GLU A 92 18.89 -3.05 -25.90
CA GLU A 92 18.70 -4.24 -26.73
C GLU A 92 17.70 -5.20 -26.07
N VAL A 93 16.54 -5.40 -26.71
CA VAL A 93 15.42 -6.16 -26.13
C VAL A 93 15.65 -7.66 -26.27
N ASN A 94 16.26 -8.25 -25.25
CA ASN A 94 16.46 -9.70 -25.18
C ASN A 94 15.33 -10.46 -24.46
N GLN A 95 14.56 -9.77 -23.61
CA GLN A 95 13.49 -10.34 -22.79
C GLN A 95 12.26 -9.43 -22.83
N PRO A 96 11.41 -9.54 -23.87
CA PRO A 96 10.31 -8.58 -24.12
C PRO A 96 9.18 -8.64 -23.08
N ILE A 97 9.10 -9.72 -22.30
CA ILE A 97 8.13 -9.86 -21.21
C ILE A 97 8.78 -9.45 -19.89
N ALA A 98 9.73 -10.26 -19.41
CA ALA A 98 10.36 -10.05 -18.10
C ALA A 98 11.05 -8.69 -17.96
N GLY A 99 11.61 -8.13 -19.05
CA GLY A 99 12.24 -6.81 -19.05
C GLY A 99 11.26 -5.64 -18.83
N ASN A 100 9.94 -5.88 -18.90
CA ASN A 100 8.91 -4.86 -18.74
C ASN A 100 8.09 -5.03 -17.45
N TYR A 101 8.45 -5.98 -16.59
CA TYR A 101 7.83 -6.12 -15.27
C TYR A 101 8.46 -5.20 -14.24
N TYR A 102 7.62 -4.61 -13.40
CA TYR A 102 8.03 -3.70 -12.32
C TYR A 102 7.30 -4.07 -11.00
N PRO A 103 7.87 -3.72 -9.84
CA PRO A 103 7.20 -3.89 -8.56
C PRO A 103 6.03 -2.90 -8.43
N VAL A 104 4.87 -3.40 -8.02
CA VAL A 104 3.67 -2.61 -7.73
C VAL A 104 3.36 -2.80 -6.24
N ASN A 105 3.33 -1.71 -5.48
CA ASN A 105 3.04 -1.75 -4.02
C ASN A 105 1.77 -1.00 -3.65
N LEU A 106 1.36 -0.02 -4.44
CA LEU A 106 0.09 0.70 -4.31
C LEU A 106 -0.79 0.44 -5.53
N GLY A 107 -0.24 0.64 -6.73
CA GLY A 107 -1.05 0.50 -7.93
C GLY A 107 -0.30 0.70 -9.24
N ILE A 108 -0.98 0.31 -10.30
CA ILE A 108 -0.57 0.47 -11.70
C ILE A 108 -1.75 1.06 -12.46
N TYR A 109 -1.50 2.02 -13.33
CA TYR A 109 -2.56 2.57 -14.17
C TYR A 109 -2.15 2.78 -15.62
N LEU A 110 -3.18 2.81 -16.46
CA LEU A 110 -3.13 3.07 -17.89
C LEU A 110 -4.03 4.27 -18.18
N LYS A 111 -3.64 5.14 -19.12
CA LYS A 111 -4.52 6.21 -19.59
C LYS A 111 -4.38 6.45 -21.08
N ASP A 112 -5.45 6.96 -21.68
CA ASP A 112 -5.45 7.57 -23.00
C ASP A 112 -5.98 9.01 -22.92
N GLU A 113 -6.39 9.60 -24.04
CA GLU A 113 -6.90 10.98 -24.09
C GLU A 113 -8.24 11.16 -23.34
N THR A 114 -9.00 10.07 -23.13
CA THR A 114 -10.38 10.12 -22.67
C THR A 114 -10.61 9.38 -21.35
N SER A 115 -9.79 8.36 -21.08
CA SER A 115 -10.06 7.36 -20.05
C SER A 115 -8.80 7.02 -19.27
N GLU A 116 -8.98 6.62 -18.02
CA GLU A 116 -7.94 6.07 -17.15
C GLU A 116 -8.46 4.76 -16.53
N LEU A 117 -7.61 3.74 -16.51
CA LEU A 117 -7.83 2.47 -15.82
C LEU A 117 -6.76 2.33 -14.75
N SER A 118 -7.19 2.30 -13.48
CA SER A 118 -6.32 2.16 -12.32
C SER A 118 -6.58 0.85 -11.60
N LEU A 119 -5.50 0.11 -11.32
CA LEU A 119 -5.52 -1.13 -10.54
C LEU A 119 -4.73 -0.90 -9.26
N LEU A 120 -5.39 -1.11 -8.12
CA LEU A 120 -4.76 -1.07 -6.81
C LEU A 120 -4.51 -2.49 -6.30
N VAL A 121 -3.48 -2.66 -5.49
CA VAL A 121 -3.05 -3.97 -5.00
C VAL A 121 -3.13 -4.04 -3.47
N ASP A 122 -3.47 -5.22 -2.95
CA ASP A 122 -3.52 -5.49 -1.50
C ASP A 122 -2.14 -5.86 -0.92
N ARG A 123 -1.16 -6.10 -1.80
CA ARG A 123 0.20 -6.53 -1.48
C ARG A 123 1.17 -6.20 -2.61
N SER A 124 2.46 -6.26 -2.33
CA SER A 124 3.50 -6.14 -3.35
C SER A 124 3.41 -7.28 -4.38
N VAL A 125 3.24 -6.92 -5.66
CA VAL A 125 3.18 -7.86 -6.79
C VAL A 125 4.02 -7.35 -7.96
N GLY A 126 4.28 -8.22 -8.94
CA GLY A 126 4.84 -7.79 -10.23
C GLY A 126 3.71 -7.34 -11.16
N GLY A 127 3.90 -6.23 -11.86
CA GLY A 127 2.93 -5.75 -12.84
C GLY A 127 3.57 -5.22 -14.12
N SER A 128 2.81 -5.22 -15.22
CA SER A 128 3.28 -4.73 -16.53
C SER A 128 2.15 -4.32 -17.47
N ASN A 129 2.54 -3.70 -18.58
CA ASN A 129 1.78 -3.51 -19.81
C ASN A 129 2.58 -4.16 -20.95
N ILE A 130 2.24 -5.41 -21.31
CA ILE A 130 2.95 -6.14 -22.38
C ILE A 130 2.37 -5.82 -23.76
N ILE A 131 1.11 -5.38 -23.82
CA ILE A 131 0.40 -4.98 -25.04
C ILE A 131 -0.40 -3.70 -24.73
N ASP A 132 -0.57 -2.83 -25.72
CA ASP A 132 -1.38 -1.61 -25.55
C ASP A 132 -2.81 -1.96 -25.12
N GLY A 133 -3.36 -1.17 -24.21
CA GLY A 133 -4.69 -1.40 -23.64
C GLY A 133 -4.76 -2.47 -22.54
N GLN A 134 -3.66 -3.17 -22.24
CA GLN A 134 -3.62 -4.26 -21.26
C GLN A 134 -2.80 -3.93 -20.02
N LEU A 135 -3.32 -4.20 -18.83
CA LEU A 135 -2.51 -4.28 -17.62
C LEU A 135 -2.51 -5.72 -17.11
N GLU A 136 -1.38 -6.18 -16.60
CA GLU A 136 -1.28 -7.49 -15.96
C GLU A 136 -0.58 -7.45 -14.62
N LEU A 137 -1.05 -8.29 -13.69
CA LEU A 137 -0.51 -8.43 -12.35
C LEU A 137 -0.22 -9.92 -12.08
N VAL A 138 0.96 -10.21 -11.53
CA VAL A 138 1.30 -11.55 -11.03
C VAL A 138 0.50 -11.82 -9.77
N LEU A 139 -0.36 -12.83 -9.82
CA LEU A 139 -1.14 -13.28 -8.66
C LEU A 139 -0.37 -14.27 -7.80
N HIS A 140 0.24 -15.26 -8.45
CA HIS A 140 0.96 -16.31 -7.77
C HIS A 140 1.94 -17.01 -8.70
N SER A 141 3.10 -17.40 -8.19
CA SER A 141 4.11 -18.13 -8.95
C SER A 141 4.61 -19.29 -8.11
N GLN A 142 4.97 -20.40 -8.75
CA GLN A 142 5.66 -21.48 -8.08
C GLN A 142 7.05 -20.99 -7.62
N ILE A 143 7.22 -20.88 -6.30
CA ILE A 143 8.41 -20.31 -5.67
C ILE A 143 9.56 -21.32 -5.77
N GLY A 144 10.65 -20.96 -6.46
CA GLY A 144 11.89 -21.75 -6.42
C GLY A 144 12.57 -21.70 -5.04
N GLU A 145 13.39 -22.70 -4.72
CA GLU A 145 14.04 -22.86 -3.40
C GLU A 145 14.73 -21.58 -2.89
N GLY A 146 15.44 -20.83 -3.75
CA GLY A 146 16.09 -19.58 -3.35
C GLY A 146 15.13 -18.45 -2.95
N ALA A 147 13.96 -18.37 -3.57
CA ALA A 147 12.93 -17.39 -3.20
C ALA A 147 12.20 -17.81 -1.91
N LYS A 148 12.03 -19.12 -1.69
CA LYS A 148 11.50 -19.69 -0.44
C LYS A 148 12.41 -19.37 0.74
N TRP A 149 13.72 -19.53 0.57
CA TRP A 149 14.71 -19.18 1.60
C TRP A 149 14.66 -17.69 1.96
N ARG A 150 14.69 -16.78 0.98
CA ARG A 150 14.62 -15.32 1.25
C ARG A 150 13.34 -14.90 1.99
N ARG A 151 12.20 -15.54 1.69
CA ARG A 151 10.91 -15.21 2.34
C ARG A 151 10.80 -15.77 3.75
N SER A 152 11.28 -16.98 3.99
CA SER A 152 11.24 -17.62 5.31
C SER A 152 12.26 -17.00 6.26
N TYR A 153 13.55 -17.14 5.94
CA TYR A 153 14.63 -16.64 6.78
C TYR A 153 14.66 -15.10 6.85
N GLY A 154 14.27 -14.41 5.79
CA GLY A 154 14.17 -12.94 5.81
C GLY A 154 13.12 -12.43 6.80
N GLN A 155 11.97 -13.10 6.90
CA GLN A 155 10.93 -12.76 7.88
C GLN A 155 11.32 -13.15 9.31
N GLU A 156 11.98 -14.29 9.49
CA GLU A 156 12.52 -14.73 10.78
C GLU A 156 13.54 -13.72 11.36
N ILE A 157 14.38 -13.14 10.49
CA ILE A 157 15.32 -12.08 10.86
C ILE A 157 14.60 -10.75 11.16
N TYR A 158 13.56 -10.42 10.40
CA TYR A 158 12.90 -9.11 10.47
C TYR A 158 11.85 -9.00 11.58
N SER A 159 11.25 -10.12 12.03
CA SER A 159 10.13 -10.09 12.97
C SER A 159 10.19 -11.27 13.96
N PRO A 160 11.10 -11.23 14.95
CA PRO A 160 11.09 -12.21 16.03
C PRO A 160 9.79 -12.12 16.82
N LEU A 161 9.29 -13.27 17.26
CA LEU A 161 8.10 -13.37 18.13
C LEU A 161 8.32 -12.53 19.40
N LEU A 162 7.43 -11.57 19.64
CA LEU A 162 7.34 -10.84 20.91
C LEU A 162 6.25 -11.49 21.75
N LEU A 163 6.68 -12.28 22.74
CA LEU A 163 5.80 -12.85 23.76
C LEU A 163 5.79 -11.93 24.98
N ALA A 164 4.59 -11.51 25.39
CA ALA A 164 4.37 -10.81 26.65
C ALA A 164 3.47 -11.66 27.54
N PHE A 165 3.91 -11.91 28.77
CA PHE A 165 3.13 -12.62 29.78
C PHE A 165 2.87 -11.67 30.95
N THR A 166 1.67 -11.78 31.53
CA THR A 166 1.36 -11.16 32.81
C THR A 166 0.71 -12.23 33.70
N GLU A 167 1.12 -12.28 34.96
CA GLU A 167 0.54 -13.19 35.95
C GLU A 167 -0.67 -12.49 36.58
N GLN A 168 -1.84 -13.12 36.50
CA GLN A 168 -3.07 -12.58 37.08
C GLN A 168 -3.64 -13.57 38.09
N ASP A 169 -3.92 -13.05 39.29
CA ASP A 169 -4.54 -13.81 40.38
C ASP A 169 -6.06 -13.85 40.18
N GLU A 170 -6.71 -14.99 40.45
CA GLU A 170 -8.15 -15.20 40.14
C GLU A 170 -9.07 -14.20 40.89
N LYS A 171 -8.57 -13.60 41.98
CA LYS A 171 -9.28 -12.60 42.78
C LYS A 171 -9.17 -11.16 42.25
N THR A 172 -8.24 -10.87 41.34
CA THR A 172 -7.99 -9.54 40.75
C THR A 172 -8.21 -9.54 39.24
N ARG A 173 -9.30 -10.17 38.81
CA ARG A 173 -9.75 -10.15 37.42
C ARG A 173 -10.15 -8.72 37.02
N THR A 174 -9.24 -7.99 36.40
CA THR A 174 -9.52 -6.68 35.83
C THR A 174 -10.18 -6.84 34.47
N ASN A 175 -11.35 -6.23 34.30
CA ASN A 175 -11.97 -6.08 32.98
C ASN A 175 -11.09 -5.11 32.16
N PHE A 176 -10.48 -5.61 31.09
CA PHE A 176 -9.84 -4.76 30.10
C PHE A 176 -10.91 -3.92 29.41
N GLN A 177 -11.06 -2.65 29.81
CA GLN A 177 -11.82 -1.70 29.01
C GLN A 177 -11.00 -1.34 27.78
N VAL A 178 -11.62 -1.43 26.60
CA VAL A 178 -11.06 -0.87 25.37
C VAL A 178 -11.04 0.64 25.54
N SER A 179 -9.88 1.20 25.85
CA SER A 179 -9.67 2.64 25.92
C SER A 179 -9.48 3.19 24.51
N THR A 180 -10.47 3.91 23.99
CA THR A 180 -10.30 4.76 22.80
C THR A 180 -9.76 6.11 23.24
N PHE A 181 -8.60 6.50 22.73
CA PHE A 181 -8.00 7.82 22.91
C PHE A 181 -7.89 8.51 21.56
N SER A 182 -8.39 9.74 21.46
CA SER A 182 -8.14 10.64 20.33
C SER A 182 -7.51 11.91 20.88
N GLY A 183 -6.34 12.28 20.35
CA GLY A 183 -5.71 13.58 20.60
C GLY A 183 -6.24 14.69 19.68
N MET A 184 -7.17 14.39 18.78
CA MET A 184 -7.84 15.36 17.91
C MET A 184 -9.25 15.65 18.42
N ASP A 185 -9.71 16.88 18.21
CA ASP A 185 -11.09 17.28 18.45
C ASP A 185 -12.06 16.36 17.68
N SER A 186 -13.17 15.97 18.30
CA SER A 186 -14.15 15.07 17.69
C SER A 186 -14.76 15.58 16.39
N SER A 187 -14.71 16.89 16.13
CA SER A 187 -15.18 17.54 14.91
C SER A 187 -14.11 17.64 13.81
N TYR A 188 -12.87 17.26 14.10
CA TYR A 188 -11.75 17.41 13.18
C TYR A 188 -11.23 16.05 12.69
N SER A 189 -11.20 15.87 11.37
CA SER A 189 -10.52 14.78 10.70
C SER A 189 -9.38 15.33 9.85
N LEU A 190 -8.33 14.52 9.65
CA LEU A 190 -7.33 14.85 8.64
C LEU A 190 -8.03 14.94 7.27
N PRO A 191 -7.60 15.87 6.40
CA PRO A 191 -8.08 15.90 5.02
C PRO A 191 -7.84 14.56 4.32
N ASP A 192 -8.74 14.15 3.41
CA ASP A 192 -8.69 12.84 2.74
C ASP A 192 -7.38 12.58 1.97
N ASN A 193 -6.65 13.65 1.62
CA ASN A 193 -5.37 13.56 0.95
C ASN A 193 -4.16 13.48 1.89
N VAL A 194 -4.38 13.32 3.20
CA VAL A 194 -3.32 13.36 4.21
C VAL A 194 -3.38 12.13 5.10
N ALA A 195 -2.26 11.39 5.17
CA ALA A 195 -2.12 10.23 6.04
C ALA A 195 -1.10 10.48 7.16
N LEU A 196 -1.44 10.02 8.37
CA LEU A 196 -0.50 9.92 9.49
C LEU A 196 0.35 8.65 9.33
N LEU A 197 1.65 8.81 9.06
CA LEU A 197 2.58 7.70 8.84
C LEU A 197 3.28 7.26 10.13
N THR A 198 3.52 8.18 11.06
CA THR A 198 4.24 7.88 12.30
C THR A 198 3.71 8.80 13.39
N LEU A 199 3.36 8.23 14.53
CA LEU A 199 3.17 8.91 15.81
C LEU A 199 3.89 8.07 16.87
N GLN A 200 5.06 8.53 17.30
CA GLN A 200 5.93 7.76 18.19
C GLN A 200 6.53 8.66 19.26
N GLU A 201 6.43 8.26 20.53
CA GLU A 201 7.18 8.87 21.62
C GLU A 201 8.64 8.38 21.59
N LEU A 202 9.58 9.30 21.73
CA LEU A 202 11.02 9.08 21.79
C LEU A 202 11.49 9.05 23.25
N GLU A 203 12.70 8.53 23.49
CA GLU A 203 13.26 8.31 24.84
C GLU A 203 13.31 9.57 25.74
N ASP A 204 13.26 10.77 25.16
CA ASP A 204 13.28 12.05 25.88
C ASP A 204 11.90 12.72 26.02
N GLY A 205 10.82 11.97 25.77
CA GLY A 205 9.44 12.47 25.83
C GLY A 205 9.06 13.36 24.64
N LYS A 206 9.92 13.47 23.61
CA LYS A 206 9.55 14.08 22.33
C LYS A 206 8.66 13.15 21.54
N ILE A 207 7.83 13.71 20.67
CA ILE A 207 6.97 12.95 19.78
C ILE A 207 7.41 13.15 18.34
N LEU A 208 7.69 12.06 17.64
CA LEU A 208 7.91 12.02 16.20
C LEU A 208 6.56 11.90 15.50
N LEU A 209 6.21 12.95 14.74
CA LEU A 209 5.02 13.00 13.90
C LEU A 209 5.44 13.05 12.42
N ARG A 210 4.94 12.12 11.59
CA ARG A 210 5.11 12.17 10.13
C ARG A 210 3.74 12.16 9.45
N LEU A 211 3.45 13.20 8.67
CA LEU A 211 2.29 13.28 7.78
C LEU A 211 2.75 13.16 6.33
N ALA A 212 1.97 12.50 5.48
CA ALA A 212 2.22 12.45 4.04
C ALA A 212 1.01 12.97 3.28
N ASN A 213 1.26 13.78 2.24
CA ASN A 213 0.29 14.09 1.22
C ASN A 213 0.26 12.91 0.22
N LEU A 214 -0.94 12.43 -0.11
CA LEU A 214 -1.14 11.27 -0.96
C LEU A 214 -1.08 11.60 -2.47
N TYR A 215 -1.04 12.89 -2.85
CA TYR A 215 -1.06 13.30 -4.26
C TYR A 215 0.14 14.19 -4.67
N GLU A 216 0.65 13.93 -5.87
CA GLU A 216 1.86 14.56 -6.42
C GLU A 216 1.58 15.89 -7.16
N ASN A 217 0.45 16.01 -7.87
CA ASN A 217 0.23 17.09 -8.84
C ASN A 217 -0.37 18.38 -8.25
N PRO A 218 0.30 19.55 -8.33
CA PRO A 218 -0.21 20.82 -7.80
C PRO A 218 -1.42 21.40 -8.55
N LYS A 219 -1.86 20.75 -9.64
CA LYS A 219 -2.94 21.21 -10.53
C LYS A 219 -4.33 20.64 -10.21
N THR A 220 -4.42 19.64 -9.34
CA THR A 220 -5.71 19.14 -8.84
C THR A 220 -6.20 20.02 -7.70
N VAL A 221 -7.51 20.29 -7.63
CA VAL A 221 -8.15 21.20 -6.65
C VAL A 221 -7.80 20.83 -5.18
N THR A 222 -7.40 19.58 -4.96
CA THR A 222 -7.00 18.98 -3.68
C THR A 222 -5.56 19.28 -3.24
N ASN A 223 -4.70 19.80 -4.11
CA ASN A 223 -3.29 20.02 -3.79
C ASN A 223 -2.97 21.48 -3.40
N LYS A 224 -3.80 22.03 -2.50
CA LYS A 224 -3.57 23.35 -1.89
C LYS A 224 -2.62 23.21 -0.71
N LYS A 225 -1.89 24.28 -0.36
CA LYS A 225 -1.12 24.36 0.89
C LYS A 225 -2.07 24.10 2.07
N ILE A 226 -1.91 22.95 2.73
CA ILE A 226 -2.70 22.57 3.89
C ILE A 226 -1.99 23.07 5.15
N THR A 227 -2.71 23.85 5.96
CA THR A 227 -2.28 24.25 7.30
C THR A 227 -3.01 23.37 8.29
N TYR A 228 -2.27 22.59 9.08
CA TYR A 228 -2.82 21.76 10.13
C TYR A 228 -2.93 22.56 11.42
N PHE A 229 -4.04 22.41 12.13
CA PHE A 229 -4.23 22.97 13.46
C PHE A 229 -4.38 21.80 14.43
N PHE A 230 -3.53 21.73 15.45
CA PHE A 230 -3.58 20.70 16.49
C PHE A 230 -4.09 21.35 17.78
N PRO A 231 -5.41 21.52 17.97
CA PRO A 231 -5.94 22.08 19.21
C PRO A 231 -5.65 21.11 20.36
N GLY A 232 -4.95 21.59 21.40
CA GLY A 232 -4.57 20.79 22.58
C GLY A 232 -3.12 20.31 22.60
N PHE A 233 -2.41 20.32 21.46
CA PHE A 233 -0.95 20.27 21.44
C PHE A 233 -0.44 21.71 21.47
N THR A 234 0.26 22.11 22.52
CA THR A 234 1.03 23.36 22.52
C THR A 234 2.42 23.08 21.95
N PRO A 235 2.70 23.37 20.66
CA PRO A 235 4.05 23.21 20.14
C PRO A 235 4.90 24.34 20.70
N ASN A 236 5.62 24.09 21.79
CA ASN A 236 6.66 25.03 22.24
C ASN A 236 7.92 24.99 21.36
N VAL A 237 7.94 24.26 20.24
CA VAL A 237 9.10 24.18 19.35
C VAL A 237 8.69 24.04 17.88
N LYS A 238 9.14 24.98 17.04
CA LYS A 238 9.23 24.86 15.58
C LYS A 238 10.56 24.21 15.24
N THR A 239 10.59 22.94 14.86
CA THR A 239 11.72 22.37 14.12
C THR A 239 11.21 21.39 13.07
N GLY A 240 11.54 21.65 11.81
CA GLY A 240 11.45 20.63 10.76
C GLY A 240 12.69 19.75 10.86
N CYS A 241 12.51 18.43 10.80
CA CYS A 241 13.61 17.47 10.84
C CYS A 241 13.67 16.73 9.49
N THR A 242 14.84 16.22 9.13
CA THR A 242 15.00 15.34 7.96
C THR A 242 14.14 14.09 8.10
N THR A 243 13.79 13.44 6.98
CA THR A 243 12.97 12.21 6.97
C THR A 243 13.55 11.11 7.89
N GLY A 244 14.87 11.03 7.97
CA GLY A 244 15.60 10.09 8.84
C GLY A 244 15.63 10.47 10.32
N ALA A 245 14.97 11.56 10.72
CA ALA A 245 15.00 12.10 12.08
C ALA A 245 16.40 12.50 12.59
N GLN A 246 17.38 12.67 11.69
CA GLN A 246 18.74 13.08 12.04
C GLN A 246 18.88 14.60 11.87
N VAL A 247 19.15 15.33 12.95
CA VAL A 247 19.66 16.72 12.88
C VAL A 247 21.07 16.75 13.44
N VAL A 248 21.97 17.27 12.59
CA VAL A 248 23.33 17.70 12.89
C VAL A 248 23.23 19.01 13.69
N ASN A 249 23.85 19.04 14.87
CA ASN A 249 23.94 20.12 15.87
C ASN A 249 22.77 20.25 16.88
N PRO A 250 22.96 19.75 18.12
CA PRO A 250 22.06 20.04 19.22
C PRO A 250 22.24 21.50 19.69
N MET A 251 21.18 22.31 19.66
CA MET A 251 21.11 23.52 20.47
C MET A 251 20.49 23.20 21.83
N VAL A 252 21.24 23.52 22.87
CA VAL A 252 20.95 23.28 24.28
C VAL A 252 19.87 24.23 24.80
N PHE A 253 18.90 23.73 25.57
CA PHE A 253 18.00 24.56 26.39
C PHE A 253 18.06 24.13 27.85
N ASN A 254 18.32 25.11 28.73
CA ASN A 254 18.34 24.93 30.19
C ASN A 254 16.92 24.95 30.77
N LYS A 255 16.66 24.03 31.69
CA LYS A 255 15.44 23.97 32.51
C LYS A 255 15.42 25.18 33.46
N ARG A 256 14.42 26.06 33.37
CA ARG A 256 14.13 26.99 34.48
C ARG A 256 13.37 26.22 35.56
N ASN A 257 13.98 26.11 36.74
CA ASN A 257 13.27 25.69 37.95
C ASN A 257 12.17 26.71 38.24
N GLN A 258 10.91 26.27 38.22
CA GLN A 258 9.83 27.01 38.87
C GLN A 258 9.73 26.51 40.32
N HIS A 259 10.13 27.36 41.26
CA HIS A 259 9.67 27.25 42.64
C HIS A 259 8.23 27.78 42.72
N PRO A 260 7.37 27.22 43.57
CA PRO A 260 6.06 27.79 43.87
C PRO A 260 6.23 28.92 44.89
N SER A 261 5.75 30.12 44.56
CA SER A 261 5.58 31.20 45.53
C SER A 261 4.12 31.23 45.99
N VAL A 262 3.95 31.08 47.30
CA VAL A 262 2.81 31.60 48.07
C VAL A 262 2.93 33.12 48.15
#